data_AF-X1GZU2-F1
#
_entry.id   AF-X1GZU2-F1
#
_cell.length_a   1.000
_cell.length_b   1.000
_cell.length_c   1.000
_cell.angle_alpha   90.00
_cell.angle_beta   90.00
_cell.angle_gamma   90.00
#
_symmetry.space_group_name_H-M   'P 1'
#
loop_
_entity.id
_entity.type
_entity.pdbx_description
1 polymer ?
#
loop_
_entity_poly.entity_id
_entity_poly.type
_entity_poly.pdbx_seq_one_letter_code
_entity_poly.pdbx_strand_id
1 'polypeptide(L)'
;DELPYPEELGLEYSTYLQGLAEAAGELRRRCLDSLRHGHSQEAERLLSHMDDIYAILITMDYPNAITGGLRRLTDIVRSVTERTRGDLTISLRQEQLEQSLKRLEERL
;
A
#
# COMPACT_ATOMS: atom_id res chain seq x y z
N ASP A 1 15.70 -5.78 -1.47
CA ASP A 1 15.88 -6.40 -2.79
C ASP A 1 15.30 -5.50 -3.85
N GLU A 2 16.02 -5.35 -4.95
CA GLU A 2 15.63 -4.55 -6.09
C GLU A 2 14.64 -5.36 -6.95
N LEU A 3 13.59 -4.70 -7.47
CA LEU A 3 12.59 -5.36 -8.31
C LEU A 3 13.18 -5.63 -9.70
N PRO A 4 12.88 -6.78 -10.32
CA PRO A 4 13.33 -7.06 -11.68
C PRO A 4 12.71 -6.07 -12.67
N TYR A 5 13.48 -5.66 -13.66
CA TYR A 5 12.99 -4.86 -14.78
C TYR A 5 12.06 -5.68 -15.69
N PRO A 6 11.13 -5.04 -16.42
CA PRO A 6 10.23 -5.73 -17.36
C PRO A 6 10.97 -6.65 -18.35
N GLU A 7 12.13 -6.22 -18.83
CA GLU A 7 12.97 -6.95 -19.79
C GLU A 7 13.51 -8.26 -19.22
N GLU A 8 13.86 -8.27 -17.93
CA GLU A 8 14.36 -9.47 -17.23
C GLU A 8 13.27 -10.54 -17.09
N LEU A 9 12.00 -10.11 -17.14
CA LEU A 9 10.83 -10.98 -17.10
C LEU A 9 10.25 -11.29 -18.49
N GLY A 10 10.78 -10.69 -19.55
CA GLY A 10 10.23 -10.80 -20.91
C GLY A 10 8.82 -10.22 -21.04
N LEU A 11 8.50 -9.18 -20.28
CA LEU A 11 7.18 -8.55 -20.22
C LEU A 11 7.15 -7.20 -20.94
N GLU A 12 6.00 -6.89 -21.53
CA GLU A 12 5.69 -5.52 -21.96
C GLU A 12 5.60 -4.59 -20.75
N TYR A 13 6.04 -3.35 -20.91
CA TYR A 13 5.99 -2.33 -19.85
C TYR A 13 4.57 -2.14 -19.30
N SER A 14 3.55 -2.14 -20.17
CA SER A 14 2.15 -2.00 -19.76
C SER A 14 1.70 -3.16 -18.87
N THR A 15 2.10 -4.39 -19.18
CA THR A 15 1.84 -5.59 -18.37
C THR A 15 2.54 -5.51 -17.02
N TYR A 16 3.79 -5.07 -16.99
CA TYR A 16 4.55 -4.90 -15.75
C TYR A 16 3.91 -3.85 -14.82
N LEU A 17 3.53 -2.69 -15.37
CA LEU A 17 2.88 -1.62 -14.62
C LEU A 17 1.49 -2.04 -14.10
N GLN A 18 0.75 -2.84 -14.88
CA GLN A 18 -0.50 -3.43 -14.40
C GLN A 18 -0.26 -4.41 -13.25
N GLY A 19 0.76 -5.25 -13.34
CA GLY A 19 1.16 -6.16 -12.25
C GLY A 19 1.54 -5.41 -10.96
N LEU A 20 2.26 -4.29 -11.07
CA LEU A 20 2.52 -3.42 -9.92
C LEU A 20 1.24 -2.85 -9.30
N ALA A 21 0.29 -2.40 -10.13
CA ALA A 21 -0.98 -1.88 -9.63
C ALA A 21 -1.82 -2.96 -8.91
N GLU A 22 -1.83 -4.19 -9.43
CA GLU A 22 -2.48 -5.34 -8.77
C GLU A 22 -1.77 -5.72 -7.46
N ALA A 23 -0.43 -5.69 -7.45
CA ALA A 23 0.38 -5.95 -6.26
C ALA A 23 0.05 -4.99 -5.11
N ALA A 24 -0.20 -3.70 -5.39
CA ALA A 24 -0.64 -2.75 -4.35
C ALA A 24 -1.94 -3.18 -3.65
N GLY A 25 -2.88 -3.81 -4.38
CA GLY A 25 -4.09 -4.40 -3.79
C GLY A 25 -3.78 -5.56 -2.84
N GLU A 26 -2.84 -6.43 -3.23
CA GLU A 26 -2.38 -7.55 -2.40
C GLU A 26 -1.61 -7.08 -1.15
N LEU A 27 -0.79 -6.03 -1.29
CA LEU A 27 -0.14 -5.38 -0.14
C LEU A 27 -1.19 -4.87 0.85
N ARG A 28 -2.25 -4.21 0.39
CA ARG A 28 -3.36 -3.79 1.27
C ARG A 28 -3.97 -4.99 2.00
N ARG A 29 -4.24 -6.10 1.31
CA ARG A 29 -4.79 -7.31 1.95
C ARG A 29 -3.87 -7.77 3.08
N ARG A 30 -2.57 -7.86 2.83
CA ARG A 30 -1.57 -8.28 3.82
C ARG A 30 -1.39 -7.27 4.97
N CYS A 31 -1.53 -5.96 4.72
CA CYS A 31 -1.61 -4.96 5.77
C CYS A 31 -2.79 -5.24 6.71
N LEU A 32 -3.99 -5.40 6.15
CA LEU A 32 -5.20 -5.65 6.94
C LEU A 32 -5.12 -6.97 7.73
N ASP A 33 -4.58 -8.03 7.13
CA ASP A 33 -4.35 -9.30 7.83
C ASP A 33 -3.37 -9.16 9.00
N SER A 34 -2.34 -8.32 8.85
CA SER A 34 -1.39 -8.02 9.92
C SER A 34 -2.07 -7.26 11.06
N LEU A 35 -2.90 -6.26 10.73
CA LEU A 35 -3.62 -5.44 11.71
C LEU A 35 -4.64 -6.21 12.56
N ARG A 36 -5.08 -7.40 12.12
CA ARG A 36 -5.95 -8.28 12.92
C ARG A 36 -5.31 -8.71 14.26
N HIS A 37 -3.99 -8.64 14.36
CA HIS A 37 -3.23 -9.02 15.56
C HIS A 37 -2.73 -7.81 16.36
N GLY A 38 -3.16 -6.60 15.99
CA GLY A 38 -2.66 -5.34 16.54
C GLY A 38 -1.84 -4.55 15.54
N HIS A 39 -1.40 -3.36 15.95
CA HIS A 39 -0.56 -2.50 15.12
C HIS A 39 0.75 -3.22 14.76
N SER A 40 1.18 -3.11 13.50
CA SER A 40 2.27 -3.92 12.98
C SER A 40 3.24 -3.10 12.15
N GLN A 41 4.53 -3.20 12.49
CA GLN A 41 5.59 -2.57 11.73
C GLN A 41 5.76 -3.18 10.34
N GLU A 42 5.37 -4.45 10.16
CA GLU A 42 5.28 -5.04 8.82
C GLU A 42 4.20 -4.36 7.99
N ALA A 43 3.04 -4.03 8.56
CA ALA A 43 1.99 -3.31 7.84
C ALA A 43 2.46 -1.92 7.40
N GLU A 44 3.22 -1.21 8.24
CA GLU A 44 3.84 0.08 7.86
C GLU A 44 4.83 -0.09 6.70
N ARG A 45 5.67 -1.14 6.75
CA ARG A 45 6.62 -1.46 5.67
C ARG A 45 5.91 -1.75 4.35
N LEU A 46 4.80 -2.48 4.38
CA LEU A 46 4.00 -2.76 3.19
C LEU A 46 3.31 -1.51 2.66
N LEU A 47 2.83 -0.62 3.54
CA LEU A 47 2.27 0.68 3.13
C LEU A 47 3.33 1.53 2.39
N SER A 48 4.59 1.52 2.85
CA SER A 48 5.68 2.20 2.14
C SER A 48 5.86 1.68 0.72
N HIS A 49 5.81 0.35 0.52
CA HIS A 49 5.88 -0.23 -0.84
C HIS A 49 4.69 0.18 -1.71
N MET A 50 3.50 0.34 -1.13
CA MET A 50 2.34 0.86 -1.86
C MET A 50 2.55 2.30 -2.32
N ASP A 51 3.16 3.14 -1.47
CA ASP A 51 3.54 4.51 -1.81
C ASP A 51 4.58 4.55 -2.93
N ASP A 52 5.59 3.68 -2.89
CA ASP A 52 6.61 3.57 -3.94
C ASP A 52 6.00 3.17 -5.29
N ILE A 53 5.07 2.20 -5.29
CA ILE A 53 4.33 1.81 -6.48
C ILE A 53 3.53 2.99 -7.04
N TYR A 54 2.80 3.71 -6.18
CA TYR A 54 2.04 4.88 -6.60
C TYR A 54 2.94 5.98 -7.18
N ALA A 55 4.09 6.24 -6.56
CA ALA A 55 5.07 7.22 -7.03
C ALA A 55 5.61 6.88 -8.43
N ILE A 56 5.89 5.61 -8.70
CA ILE A 56 6.28 5.16 -10.04
C ILE A 56 5.13 5.41 -11.02
N LEU A 57 3.92 4.94 -10.70
CA LEU A 57 2.76 5.03 -11.60
C LEU A 57 2.31 6.47 -11.93
N ILE A 58 2.50 7.43 -11.01
CA ILE A 58 2.09 8.83 -11.23
C ILE A 58 3.10 9.64 -12.07
N THR A 59 4.38 9.25 -12.05
CA THR A 59 5.43 9.94 -12.84
C THR A 59 5.38 9.60 -14.33
N MET A 60 4.60 8.59 -14.69
CA MET A 60 4.48 8.12 -16.05
C MET A 60 3.53 9.02 -16.85
N ASP A 61 4.10 9.94 -17.65
CA ASP A 61 3.35 10.85 -18.51
C ASP A 61 2.96 10.12 -19.81
N TYR A 62 1.68 9.76 -19.95
CA TYR A 62 1.23 9.02 -21.13
C TYR A 62 0.00 9.63 -21.81
N PRO A 63 0.02 9.83 -23.14
CA PRO A 63 -1.16 10.15 -23.91
C PRO A 63 -2.22 9.04 -23.74
N ASN A 64 -3.44 9.42 -23.33
CA ASN A 64 -4.57 8.50 -23.09
C ASN A 64 -4.84 7.51 -24.25
N ALA A 65 -4.40 7.82 -25.48
CA ALA A 65 -4.59 6.99 -26.66
C ALA A 65 -3.74 5.70 -26.68
N ILE A 66 -2.70 5.59 -25.84
CA ILE A 66 -1.71 4.52 -25.91
C ILE A 66 -1.82 3.54 -24.72
N THR A 67 -2.39 3.94 -23.57
CA THR A 67 -2.22 3.19 -22.31
C THR A 67 -3.41 2.40 -21.78
N GLY A 68 -4.56 2.38 -22.47
CA GLY A 68 -5.62 1.38 -22.21
C GLY A 68 -6.13 1.26 -20.76
N GLY A 69 -5.98 2.29 -19.92
CA GLY A 69 -6.45 2.27 -18.52
C GLY A 69 -5.42 2.55 -17.43
N LEU A 70 -4.15 2.85 -17.76
CA LEU A 70 -3.13 3.08 -16.73
C LEU A 70 -3.49 4.23 -15.76
N ARG A 71 -4.06 5.34 -16.24
CA ARG A 71 -4.54 6.43 -15.37
C ARG A 71 -5.56 5.94 -14.34
N ARG A 72 -6.49 5.07 -14.76
CA ARG A 72 -7.47 4.45 -13.87
C ARG A 72 -6.79 3.55 -12.85
N LEU A 73 -5.78 2.78 -13.26
CA LEU A 73 -4.98 1.94 -12.35
C LEU A 73 -4.26 2.81 -11.31
N THR A 74 -3.60 3.90 -11.73
CA THR A 74 -2.94 4.84 -10.81
C THR A 74 -3.91 5.43 -9.80
N ASP A 75 -5.12 5.82 -10.22
CA ASP A 75 -6.16 6.34 -9.31
C ASP A 75 -6.67 5.26 -8.34
N ILE A 76 -6.78 4.00 -8.78
CA ILE A 76 -7.13 2.86 -7.90
C ILE A 76 -6.04 2.65 -6.86
N VAL A 77 -4.77 2.61 -7.27
CA VAL A 77 -3.62 2.44 -6.37
C VAL A 77 -3.58 3.57 -5.35
N ARG A 78 -3.76 4.83 -5.78
CA ARG A 78 -3.88 5.97 -4.86
C ARG A 78 -4.99 5.74 -3.83
N SER A 79 -6.20 5.41 -4.28
CA SER A 79 -7.36 5.21 -3.41
C SER A 79 -7.15 4.08 -2.39
N VAL A 80 -6.52 2.98 -2.80
CA VAL A 80 -6.20 1.84 -1.94
C VAL A 80 -5.12 2.22 -0.92
N THR A 81 -4.08 2.94 -1.35
CA THR A 81 -2.96 3.39 -0.49
C THR A 81 -3.44 4.35 0.58
N GLU A 82 -4.21 5.38 0.21
CA GLU A 82 -4.77 6.35 1.17
C GLU A 82 -5.68 5.70 2.21
N ARG A 83 -6.54 4.77 1.79
CA ARG A 83 -7.39 4.02 2.73
C ARG A 83 -6.56 3.17 3.68
N THR A 84 -5.52 2.50 3.19
CA THR A 84 -4.63 1.68 4.04
C THR A 84 -3.91 2.54 5.06
N ARG A 85 -3.43 3.73 4.68
CA ARG A 85 -2.86 4.70 5.63
C ARG A 85 -3.85 5.09 6.74
N GLY A 86 -5.11 5.32 6.37
CA GLY A 86 -6.19 5.57 7.33
C GLY A 86 -6.38 4.41 8.31
N ASP A 87 -6.45 3.18 7.80
CA ASP A 87 -6.62 1.96 8.60
C ASP A 87 -5.47 1.78 9.62
N LEU A 88 -4.21 1.98 9.19
CA LEU A 88 -3.04 1.90 10.08
C LEU A 88 -3.05 3.01 11.14
N THR A 89 -3.44 4.23 10.76
CA THR A 89 -3.52 5.36 11.70
C THR A 89 -4.54 5.07 12.81
N ILE A 90 -5.70 4.52 12.44
CA ILE A 90 -6.73 4.15 13.41
C ILE A 90 -6.21 3.05 14.34
N SER A 91 -5.59 2.00 13.81
CA SER A 91 -5.04 0.90 14.61
C SER A 91 -4.01 1.38 15.63
N LEU A 92 -3.06 2.24 15.23
CA LEU A 92 -2.07 2.83 16.14
C LEU A 92 -2.71 3.63 17.27
N ARG A 93 -3.74 4.44 16.96
CA ARG A 93 -4.45 5.23 17.98
C ARG A 93 -5.23 4.36 18.95
N GLN A 94 -5.83 3.27 18.47
CA GLN A 94 -6.51 2.29 19.33
C GLN A 94 -5.52 1.62 20.29
N GLU A 95 -4.36 1.19 19.81
CA GLU A 95 -3.32 0.59 20.66
C GLU A 95 -2.83 1.59 21.74
N GLN A 96 -2.55 2.84 21.35
CA GLN A 96 -2.13 3.89 22.30
C GLN A 96 -3.19 4.16 23.37
N LEU A 97 -4.47 4.11 22.99
CA LEU A 97 -5.59 4.27 23.93
C LEU A 97 -5.67 3.08 24.89
N GLU A 98 -5.61 1.84 24.39
CA GLU A 98 -5.61 0.63 25.22
C GLU A 98 -4.48 0.64 26.24
N GLN A 99 -3.27 1.01 25.83
CA GLN A 99 -2.13 1.15 26.74
C GLN A 99 -2.35 2.24 27.79
N SER A 100 -2.99 3.35 27.41
CA SER A 100 -3.29 4.44 28.34
C SER A 100 -4.33 4.03 29.39
N LEU A 101 -5.32 3.23 29.00
CA LEU A 101 -6.32 2.66 29.91
C LEU A 101 -5.69 1.66 30.88
N LYS A 102 -4.82 0.75 30.39
CA LYS A 102 -4.08 -0.19 31.25
C LYS A 102 -3.24 0.53 32.31
N ARG A 103 -2.49 1.57 31.91
CA ARG A 103 -1.72 2.40 32.85
C ARG A 103 -2.58 3.14 33.87
N LEU A 104 -3.82 3.48 33.51
CA LEU A 104 -4.76 4.10 34.44
C LEU A 104 -5.26 3.07 35.46
N GLU A 105 -5.61 1.87 35.01
CA GLU A 105 -6.03 0.75 35.86
C GLU A 105 -4.95 0.36 36.88
N GLU A 106 -3.67 0.28 36.47
CA GLU A 106 -2.55 -0.04 37.36
C GLU A 106 -2.30 1.00 38.48
N ARG A 107 -2.85 2.21 38.34
CA ARG A 107 -2.69 3.31 39.29
C ARG A 107 -3.86 3.47 40.25
N LEU A 108 -4.94 2.71 40.05
CA LEU A 108 -6.13 2.68 40.90
C LEU A 108 -6.02 1.54 41.92
#